data_AF-A0A2V1MZZ6-F1
#
_entry.id   AF-A0A2V1MZZ6-F1
#
_cell.length_a   1.000
_cell.length_b   1.000
_cell.length_c   1.000
_cell.angle_alpha   90.00
_cell.angle_beta   90.00
_cell.angle_gamma   90.00
#
_symmetry.space_group_name_H-M   'P 1'
#
loop_
_entity.id
_entity.type
_entity.pdbx_description
1 polymer ?
#
loop_
_entity_poly.entity_id
_entity_poly.type
_entity_poly.pdbx_seq_one_letter_code
_entity_poly.pdbx_strand_id
1 'polypeptide(L)' 'MAKHKRRYQSPYAPLMTDQRFEFASQLAKQYRMDVSEVLMAYMQITASVAKAVSGTQKRQQEIDQRFTAFLTDAQKLPY' A
#
# COMPACT_ATOMS: atom_id res chain seq x y z
N MET A 1 -12.14 32.37 0.62
CA MET A 1 -11.14 31.59 -0.15
C MET A 1 -10.83 30.29 0.60
N ALA A 2 -11.67 29.26 0.45
CA ALA A 2 -11.46 27.97 1.10
C ALA A 2 -10.35 27.20 0.36
N LYS A 3 -9.15 27.16 0.93
CA LYS A 3 -8.08 26.25 0.46
C LYS A 3 -8.53 24.83 0.80
N HIS A 4 -9.17 24.15 -0.15
CA HIS A 4 -9.39 22.71 -0.06
C HIS A 4 -8.02 22.03 0.07
N LYS A 5 -7.66 21.66 1.32
CA LYS A 5 -6.50 20.82 1.59
C LYS A 5 -6.72 19.56 0.75
N ARG A 6 -5.98 19.41 -0.37
CA ARG A 6 -5.96 18.18 -1.14
C ARG A 6 -5.55 17.08 -0.17
N ARG A 7 -6.53 16.29 0.29
CA ARG A 7 -6.26 15.12 1.12
C ARG A 7 -5.36 14.22 0.28
N TYR A 8 -4.23 13.84 0.86
CA TYR A 8 -3.34 12.87 0.23
C TYR A 8 -4.16 11.62 -0.12
N GLN A 9 -4.19 11.28 -1.40
CA GLN A 9 -4.91 10.13 -1.90
C GLN A 9 -3.87 9.06 -2.21
N SER A 10 -3.90 7.99 -1.43
CA SER A 10 -2.99 6.86 -1.61
C SER A 10 -3.30 6.14 -2.92
N PRO A 11 -2.29 5.81 -3.74
CA PRO A 11 -2.48 4.97 -4.92
C PRO A 11 -2.92 3.55 -4.56
N TYR A 12 -2.69 3.13 -3.31
CA TYR A 12 -3.05 1.82 -2.78
C TYR A 12 -4.34 1.84 -1.95
N ALA A 13 -5.07 2.97 -1.93
CA ALA A 13 -6.38 3.06 -1.28
C ALA A 13 -7.38 1.95 -1.69
N PRO A 14 -7.40 1.45 -2.95
CA PRO A 14 -8.28 0.33 -3.32
C PRO A 14 -8.03 -0.97 -2.53
N LEU A 15 -6.84 -1.16 -1.93
CA LEU A 15 -6.57 -2.32 -1.07
C LEU A 15 -7.38 -2.33 0.24
N MET A 16 -7.97 -1.20 0.61
CA MET A 16 -8.85 -1.08 1.78
C MET A 16 -10.34 -0.99 1.42
N THR A 17 -10.70 -1.14 0.16
CA THR A 17 -12.10 -1.12 -0.30
C THR A 17 -12.53 -2.51 -0.75
N ASP A 18 -13.73 -2.61 -1.31
CA ASP A 18 -14.24 -3.85 -1.92
C ASP A 18 -13.43 -4.26 -3.17
N GLN A 19 -12.66 -3.33 -3.75
CA GLN A 19 -11.78 -3.58 -4.90
C GLN A 19 -10.44 -4.21 -4.50
N ARG A 20 -10.22 -4.51 -3.21
CA ARG A 20 -8.93 -5.00 -2.71
C ARG A 20 -8.41 -6.24 -3.44
N PHE A 21 -9.30 -7.17 -3.77
CA PHE A 21 -8.93 -8.43 -4.43
C PHE A 21 -8.53 -8.21 -5.90
N GLU A 22 -9.32 -7.42 -6.65
CA GLU A 22 -9.00 -7.12 -8.04
C GLU A 22 -7.69 -6.33 -8.15
N PHE A 23 -7.53 -5.30 -7.32
CA PHE A 23 -6.35 -4.46 -7.33
C PHE A 23 -5.11 -5.22 -6.83
N ALA A 24 -5.22 -6.03 -5.79
CA ALA A 24 -4.13 -6.92 -5.38
C ALA A 24 -3.77 -7.95 -6.45
N SER A 25 -4.76 -8.45 -7.20
CA SER A 25 -4.51 -9.37 -8.33
C SER A 25 -3.75 -8.69 -9.47
N GLN A 26 -4.01 -7.42 -9.74
CA GLN A 26 -3.26 -6.64 -10.72
C GLN A 26 -1.82 -6.42 -10.27
N LEU A 27 -1.61 -6.04 -9.00
CA LEU A 27 -0.27 -5.88 -8.42
C LEU A 27 0.49 -7.20 -8.43
N ALA A 28 -0.13 -8.29 -7.98
CA ALA A 28 0.43 -9.64 -8.01
C ALA A 28 0.92 -10.03 -9.42
N LYS A 29 0.11 -9.78 -10.45
CA LYS A 29 0.53 -10.02 -11.86
C LYS A 29 1.69 -9.13 -12.29
N GLN A 30 1.66 -7.84 -11.95
CA GLN A 30 2.68 -6.86 -12.34
C GLN A 30 4.03 -7.15 -11.69
N TYR A 31 4.02 -7.53 -10.41
CA TYR A 31 5.21 -7.77 -9.60
C TYR A 31 5.59 -9.26 -9.51
N ARG A 32 4.87 -10.15 -10.19
CA ARG A 32 5.03 -11.62 -10.15
C ARG A 32 5.02 -12.18 -8.73
N MET A 33 4.07 -11.72 -7.92
CA MET A 33 3.85 -12.15 -6.54
C MET A 33 2.52 -12.87 -6.39
N ASP A 34 2.30 -13.52 -5.25
CA ASP A 34 0.97 -14.06 -4.92
C ASP A 34 0.04 -12.97 -4.39
N VAL A 35 -1.26 -13.05 -4.76
CA VAL A 35 -2.29 -12.10 -4.31
C VAL A 35 -2.37 -12.04 -2.78
N SER A 36 -2.24 -13.21 -2.13
CA SER A 36 -2.22 -13.34 -0.67
C SER A 36 -1.04 -12.61 -0.04
N GLU A 37 0.15 -12.66 -0.65
CA GLU A 37 1.34 -11.95 -0.16
C GLU A 37 1.15 -10.44 -0.25
N VAL A 38 0.62 -9.95 -1.37
CA VAL A 38 0.33 -8.53 -1.58
C VAL A 38 -0.64 -7.99 -0.52
N LEU A 39 -1.74 -8.73 -0.26
CA LEU A 39 -2.74 -8.34 0.73
C LEU A 39 -2.19 -8.41 2.16
N MET A 40 -1.50 -9.51 2.51
CA MET A 40 -0.93 -9.66 3.85
C MET A 40 0.16 -8.62 4.12
N ALA A 41 1.05 -8.36 3.17
CA ALA A 41 2.09 -7.35 3.31
C ALA A 41 1.50 -5.96 3.52
N TYR A 42 0.44 -5.61 2.77
CA TYR A 42 -0.25 -4.33 2.98
C TYR A 42 -0.87 -4.22 4.38
N MET A 43 -1.52 -5.27 4.87
CA MET A 43 -2.07 -5.31 6.24
C MET A 43 -0.97 -5.22 7.31
N GLN A 44 0.16 -5.90 7.12
CA GLN A 44 1.29 -5.84 8.05
C GLN A 44 1.93 -4.46 8.09
N ILE A 45 2.15 -3.85 6.92
CA ILE A 45 2.73 -2.51 6.79
C ILE A 45 1.79 -1.47 7.42
N THR A 46 0.50 -1.52 7.11
CA THR A 46 -0.49 -0.60 7.70
C THR A 46 -0.54 -0.71 9.22
N ALA A 47 -0.51 -1.93 9.78
CA ALA A 47 -0.45 -2.16 11.23
C ALA A 47 0.87 -1.67 11.86
N SER A 48 2.01 -1.89 11.19
CA SER A 48 3.33 -1.44 11.65
C SER A 48 3.42 0.10 11.68
N VAL A 49 3.02 0.75 10.59
CA VAL A 49 3.04 2.22 10.49
C VAL A 49 2.00 2.85 11.41
N ALA A 50 0.85 2.21 11.63
CA ALA A 50 -0.15 2.71 12.58
C ALA A 50 0.39 2.82 14.01
N LYS A 51 1.33 1.95 14.40
CA LYS A 51 2.02 2.01 15.70
C LYS A 51 3.14 3.06 15.74
N ALA A 52 3.81 3.31 14.61
CA ALA A 52 5.00 4.15 14.54
C ALA A 52 4.71 5.64 14.21
N VAL A 53 3.66 5.93 13.44
CA VAL A 53 3.41 7.26 12.89
C VAL A 53 2.05 7.80 13.33
N SER A 54 2.10 8.95 14.00
CA SER A 54 0.94 9.75 14.39
C SER A 54 0.53 10.71 13.26
N GLY A 55 -0.78 10.81 13.02
CA GLY A 55 -1.35 11.67 11.99
C GLY A 55 -1.67 10.93 10.69
N THR A 56 -2.93 11.07 10.23
CA THR A 56 -3.51 10.29 9.14
C THR A 56 -2.76 10.45 7.81
N GLN A 57 -2.31 11.67 7.50
CA GLN A 57 -1.63 11.96 6.23
C GLN A 57 -0.20 11.41 6.18
N LYS A 58 0.60 11.61 7.25
CA LYS A 58 1.96 11.07 7.34
C LYS A 58 1.96 9.54 7.36
N ARG A 59 1.00 8.95 8.09
CA ARG A 59 0.79 7.50 8.13
C ARG A 59 0.54 6.94 6.74
N GLN A 60 -0.36 7.56 5.98
CA GLN A 60 -0.68 7.07 4.64
C GLN A 60 0.53 7.16 3.69
N GLN A 61 1.29 8.25 3.74
CA GLN A 61 2.51 8.40 2.94
C GLN A 61 3.55 7.33 3.26
N GLU A 62 3.77 7.05 4.55
CA GLU A 62 4.72 6.04 5.01
C GLU A 62 4.27 4.62 4.62
N ILE A 63 2.97 4.32 4.72
CA ILE A 63 2.40 3.05 4.23
C ILE A 63 2.70 2.87 2.75
N ASP A 64 2.42 3.90 1.95
CA ASP A 64 2.60 3.83 0.50
C ASP A 64 4.07 3.68 0.12
N GLN A 65 4.99 4.37 0.82
CA GLN A 65 6.43 4.24 0.61
C GLN A 65 6.94 2.83 0.96
N ARG A 66 6.58 2.29 2.12
CA ARG A 66 7.00 0.94 2.54
C ARG A 66 6.41 -0.14 1.64
N PHE A 67 5.17 0.03 1.21
CA PHE A 67 4.52 -0.91 0.32
C PHE A 67 5.12 -0.88 -1.08
N THR A 68 5.43 0.30 -1.62
CA THR A 68 6.15 0.44 -2.89
C THR A 68 7.53 -0.23 -2.81
N ALA A 69 8.24 -0.03 -1.69
CA ALA A 69 9.53 -0.67 -1.47
C ALA A 69 9.40 -2.20 -1.44
N PHE A 70 8.42 -2.73 -0.72
CA PHE A 70 8.12 -4.17 -0.69
C PHE A 70 7.86 -4.76 -2.09
N LEU A 71 6.98 -4.12 -2.87
CA LEU A 71 6.67 -4.58 -4.23
C LEU A 71 7.91 -4.55 -5.14
N THR A 72 8.74 -3.51 -5.02
CA THR A 72 9.95 -3.36 -5.83
C THR A 72 11.05 -4.32 -5.40
N ASP A 73 11.15 -4.65 -4.12
CA ASP A 73 12.11 -5.61 -3.59
C ASP A 73 11.77 -7.03 -4.04
N ALA A 74 10.49 -7.40 -4.00
CA ALA A 74 10.00 -8.67 -4.52
C ALA A 74 10.30 -8.86 -6.01
N GLN A 75 10.31 -7.78 -6.81
CA GLN A 75 10.69 -7.83 -8.22
C GLN A 75 12.20 -8.07 -8.44
N LYS A 76 13.05 -7.74 -7.45
CA LYS A 76 14.52 -7.87 -7.54
C LYS A 76 15.03 -9.23 -7.12
N LEU A 77 14.23 -10.05 -6.44
CA LEU A 77 14.60 -11.41 -6.10
C LEU A 77 14.37 -12.31 -7.32
N PRO A 78 15.43 -12.85 -7.96
CA PRO A 78 15.27 -13.91 -8.94
C PRO A 78 14.79 -15.17 -8.19
N TYR A 79 13.57 -15.60 -8.48
CA TYR A 79 13.12 -16.96 -8.20
C TYR A 79 13.95 -17.97 -8.99
#